data_AF-A0A1G1PZJ7-F1
#
_entry.id   AF-A0A1G1PZJ7-F1
#
_cell.length_a   1.000
_cell.length_b   1.000
_cell.length_c   1.000
_cell.angle_alpha   90.00
_cell.angle_beta   90.00
_cell.angle_gamma   90.00
#
_symmetry.space_group_name_H-M   'P 1'
#
loop_
_entity.id
_entity.type
_entity.pdbx_description
1 polymer ?
#
loop_
_entity_poly.entity_id
_entity_poly.type
_entity_poly.pdbx_seq_one_letter_code
_entity_poly.pdbx_strand_id
1 'polypeptide(L)'
;MRQPQGAFFAVVPKQHGAWTVLIASFIIGSSVGARFSLEVILLLVSVVAAFLGRGALGMCLSLSPAERRTQGLSAWIMLYSGIFLLSGAWLVLWYKLWLLGLLGIAGMGLAAFSLSLEKGKKDATLYGQIMNILGLSLIAPAAQYCASGSHSLKTLGVWLVCIFFFLGSVFHVRFLLRRRLEAGGEFVERLAAGSVSIAFHLSALLAVMVLSKLKVIPLFAPLAFVPVTLKALWPIIRRNRNPLPVKLIGRLELIHTLVFLVITVVVFADR
;
A
#
# COMPACT_ATOMS: atom_id res chain seq x y z
N MET A 1 -28.26 7.28 17.41
CA MET A 1 -27.23 8.09 18.10
C MET A 1 -25.90 7.37 18.00
N ARG A 2 -24.91 7.91 17.28
CA ARG A 2 -23.54 7.34 17.26
C ARG A 2 -22.82 7.86 18.50
N GLN A 3 -22.28 6.98 19.34
CA GLN A 3 -21.43 7.38 20.47
C GLN A 3 -20.30 8.30 19.97
N PRO A 4 -19.94 9.35 20.72
CA PRO A 4 -18.78 10.17 20.40
C PRO A 4 -17.53 9.31 20.59
N GLN A 5 -17.06 8.68 19.51
CA GLN A 5 -15.69 8.17 19.46
C GLN A 5 -14.78 9.39 19.65
N GLY A 6 -13.85 9.33 20.61
CA GLY A 6 -12.94 10.45 20.88
C GLY A 6 -12.28 10.95 19.59
N ALA A 7 -12.11 12.27 19.45
CA ALA A 7 -11.71 12.92 18.20
C ALA A 7 -10.49 12.27 17.51
N PHE A 8 -9.56 11.71 18.29
CA PHE A 8 -8.42 10.95 17.79
C PHE A 8 -8.83 9.66 17.04
N PHE A 9 -9.73 8.85 17.59
CA PHE A 9 -10.20 7.61 16.97
C PHE A 9 -11.03 7.86 15.70
N ALA A 10 -11.58 9.07 15.54
CA ALA A 10 -12.21 9.47 14.29
C ALA A 10 -11.16 9.61 13.17
N VAL A 11 -10.00 10.21 13.45
CA VAL A 11 -9.00 10.59 12.44
C VAL A 11 -8.17 9.42 11.91
N VAL A 12 -8.04 8.34 12.69
CA VAL A 12 -7.32 7.13 12.25
C VAL A 12 -8.08 6.44 11.11
N PRO A 13 -7.48 6.26 9.91
CA PRO A 13 -8.14 5.58 8.81
C PRO A 13 -8.54 4.15 9.20
N LYS A 14 -9.83 3.83 9.05
CA LYS A 14 -10.40 2.51 9.36
C LYS A 14 -10.05 1.43 8.33
N GLN A 15 -9.39 1.81 7.24
CA GLN A 15 -9.01 0.90 6.16
C GLN A 15 -7.76 0.11 6.56
N HIS A 16 -7.97 -1.08 7.12
CA HIS A 16 -6.88 -1.98 7.52
C HIS A 16 -5.86 -2.23 6.41
N GLY A 17 -6.31 -2.28 5.14
CA GLY A 17 -5.42 -2.49 3.99
C GLY A 17 -4.43 -1.34 3.77
N ALA A 18 -4.82 -0.08 3.98
CA ALA A 18 -3.95 1.07 3.72
C ALA A 18 -2.77 1.13 4.72
N TRP A 19 -3.04 0.81 5.99
CA TRP A 19 -2.00 0.64 7.02
C TRP A 19 -1.01 -0.47 6.63
N THR A 20 -1.52 -1.59 6.11
CA THR A 20 -0.67 -2.68 5.64
C THR A 20 0.25 -2.24 4.50
N VAL A 21 -0.26 -1.51 3.50
CA VAL A 21 0.57 -0.98 2.41
C VAL A 21 1.66 -0.05 2.94
N LEU A 22 1.28 0.90 3.81
CA LEU A 22 2.21 1.87 4.40
C LEU A 22 3.35 1.18 5.16
N ILE A 23 3.01 0.31 6.11
CA ILE A 23 3.99 -0.32 7.01
C ILE A 23 4.88 -1.27 6.23
N ALA A 24 4.31 -2.15 5.40
CA ALA A 24 5.10 -3.10 4.64
C ALA A 24 6.00 -2.39 3.61
N SER A 25 5.51 -1.36 2.91
CA SER A 25 6.33 -0.57 1.97
C SER A 25 7.49 0.11 2.68
N PHE A 26 7.25 0.68 3.86
CA PHE A 26 8.29 1.30 4.68
C PHE A 26 9.34 0.28 5.14
N ILE A 27 8.93 -0.88 5.65
CA ILE A 27 9.84 -1.92 6.12
C ILE A 27 10.67 -2.46 4.96
N ILE A 28 10.05 -2.77 3.81
CA ILE A 28 10.77 -3.24 2.63
C ILE A 28 11.80 -2.19 2.21
N GLY A 29 11.39 -0.95 2.00
CA GLY A 29 12.30 0.11 1.57
C GLY A 29 13.48 0.33 2.52
N SER A 30 13.20 0.48 3.82
CA SER A 30 14.25 0.70 4.83
C SER A 30 15.21 -0.50 4.97
N SER A 31 14.70 -1.73 4.85
CA SER A 31 15.54 -2.94 4.92
C SER A 31 16.58 -3.02 3.79
N VAL A 32 16.23 -2.57 2.58
CA VAL A 32 17.15 -2.59 1.42
C VAL A 32 18.30 -1.58 1.58
N GLY A 33 18.07 -0.47 2.30
CA GLY A 33 19.07 0.58 2.48
C GLY A 33 20.15 0.26 3.51
N ALA A 34 20.01 -0.83 4.28
CA ALA A 34 20.96 -1.38 5.26
C ALA A 34 21.38 -0.49 6.44
N ARG A 35 20.87 0.75 6.57
CA ARG A 35 21.11 1.58 7.74
C ARG A 35 19.77 1.98 8.35
N PHE A 36 19.60 1.62 9.62
CA PHE A 36 18.55 2.20 10.45
C PHE A 36 19.14 3.43 11.14
N SER A 37 18.65 4.61 10.77
CA SER A 37 19.22 5.88 11.17
C SER A 37 18.13 6.89 11.55
N LEU A 38 18.51 8.04 12.08
CA LEU A 38 17.57 9.07 12.50
C LEU A 38 16.73 9.59 11.31
N GLU A 39 17.32 9.62 10.12
CA GLU A 39 16.65 9.98 8.86
C GLU A 39 15.47 9.04 8.58
N VAL A 40 15.67 7.73 8.75
CA VAL A 40 14.62 6.71 8.53
C VAL A 40 13.48 6.86 9.53
N ILE A 41 13.80 7.13 10.80
CA ILE A 41 12.80 7.40 11.85
C ILE A 41 12.03 8.69 11.54
N LEU A 42 12.73 9.74 11.14
CA LEU A 42 12.11 11.01 10.80
C LEU A 42 11.22 10.90 9.56
N LEU A 43 11.61 10.06 8.58
CA LEU A 43 10.78 9.72 7.44
C LEU A 43 9.53 8.96 7.89
N LEU A 44 9.64 7.99 8.80
CA LEU A 44 8.49 7.27 9.35
C LEU A 44 7.48 8.24 9.98
N VAL A 45 7.96 9.16 10.81
CA VAL A 45 7.14 10.22 11.42
C VAL A 45 6.47 11.06 10.34
N SER A 46 7.22 11.46 9.31
CA SER A 46 6.72 12.25 8.18
C SER A 46 5.59 11.53 7.43
N VAL A 47 5.80 10.27 7.01
CA VAL A 47 4.81 9.52 6.21
C VAL A 47 3.59 9.12 7.04
N VAL A 48 3.74 8.80 8.32
CA VAL A 48 2.61 8.54 9.22
C VAL A 48 1.80 9.81 9.44
N ALA A 49 2.44 10.96 9.65
CA ALA A 49 1.75 12.24 9.76
C ALA A 49 1.01 12.59 8.46
N ALA A 50 1.64 12.42 7.29
CA ALA A 50 0.97 12.61 6.00
C ALA A 50 -0.25 11.70 5.83
N PHE A 51 -0.13 10.42 6.22
CA PHE A 51 -1.20 9.44 6.14
C PHE A 51 -2.39 9.80 7.05
N LEU A 52 -2.13 10.18 8.30
CA LEU A 52 -3.15 10.64 9.24
C LEU A 52 -3.79 11.96 8.79
N GLY A 53 -2.98 12.91 8.31
CA GLY A 53 -3.44 14.17 7.74
C GLY A 53 -4.37 13.97 6.54
N ARG A 54 -4.03 13.05 5.63
CA ARG A 54 -4.90 12.65 4.51
C ARG A 54 -6.22 12.06 5.01
N GLY A 55 -6.19 11.25 6.07
CA GLY A 55 -7.40 10.73 6.74
C GLY A 55 -8.29 11.84 7.29
N ALA A 56 -7.69 12.80 8.02
CA ALA A 56 -8.39 13.97 8.54
C ALA A 56 -9.01 14.83 7.43
N LEU A 57 -8.29 15.02 6.32
CA LEU A 57 -8.78 15.72 5.13
C LEU A 57 -9.96 15.00 4.48
N GLY A 58 -9.89 13.67 4.31
CA GLY A 58 -11.00 12.87 3.78
C GLY A 58 -12.28 13.03 4.61
N MET A 59 -12.15 12.95 5.94
CA MET A 59 -13.28 13.21 6.83
C MET A 59 -13.81 14.64 6.72
N CYS A 60 -12.92 15.63 6.67
CA CYS A 60 -13.29 17.02 6.47
C CYS A 60 -14.14 17.20 5.20
N LEU A 61 -13.80 16.50 4.10
CA LEU A 61 -14.58 16.55 2.86
C LEU A 61 -15.96 15.89 2.98
N SER A 62 -16.12 14.91 3.88
CA SER A 62 -17.35 14.14 4.05
C SER A 62 -18.35 14.71 5.08
N LEU A 63 -17.88 15.49 6.05
CA LEU A 63 -18.68 15.98 7.18
C LEU A 63 -19.22 17.40 6.95
N SER A 64 -20.31 17.75 7.64
CA SER A 64 -20.86 19.12 7.64
C SER A 64 -20.00 20.11 8.44
N PRO A 65 -20.08 21.44 8.19
CA PRO A 65 -19.27 22.43 8.92
C PRO A 65 -19.40 22.37 10.45
N ALA A 66 -20.60 22.08 10.96
CA ALA A 66 -20.84 21.94 12.40
C ALA A 66 -20.11 20.72 12.97
N GLU A 67 -20.17 19.57 12.30
CA GLU A 67 -19.47 18.33 12.69
C GLU A 67 -17.95 18.47 12.60
N ARG A 68 -17.43 19.22 11.63
CA ARG A 68 -15.99 19.50 11.50
C ARG A 68 -15.46 20.28 12.71
N ARG A 69 -16.23 21.27 13.17
CA ARG A 69 -15.86 22.12 14.31
C ARG A 69 -15.88 21.34 15.61
N THR A 70 -16.91 20.52 15.85
CA THR A 70 -17.01 19.72 17.07
C THR A 70 -15.91 18.67 17.19
N GLN A 71 -15.40 18.16 16.06
CA GLN A 71 -14.30 17.19 16.03
C GLN A 71 -12.90 17.83 15.99
N GLY A 72 -12.80 19.16 15.93
CA GLY A 72 -11.51 19.86 15.89
C GLY A 72 -10.64 19.50 14.68
N LEU A 73 -11.24 19.15 13.54
CA LEU A 73 -10.51 18.58 12.40
C LEU A 73 -9.45 19.53 11.82
N SER A 74 -9.69 20.84 11.87
CA SER A 74 -8.71 21.84 11.41
C SER A 74 -7.41 21.78 12.23
N ALA A 75 -7.50 21.61 13.55
CA ALA A 75 -6.33 21.49 14.42
C ALA A 75 -5.54 20.22 14.10
N TRP A 76 -6.21 19.09 13.86
CA TRP A 76 -5.55 17.84 13.47
C TRP A 76 -4.90 17.92 12.09
N ILE A 77 -5.58 18.51 11.10
CA ILE A 77 -5.00 18.74 9.77
C ILE A 77 -3.76 19.63 9.88
N MET A 78 -3.83 20.71 10.66
CA MET A 78 -2.71 21.62 10.86
C MET A 78 -1.53 20.93 11.57
N LEU A 79 -1.81 20.15 12.62
CA LEU A 79 -0.80 19.40 13.36
C LEU A 79 -0.09 18.39 12.47
N TYR A 80 -0.85 17.53 11.78
CA TYR A 80 -0.27 16.49 10.93
C TYR A 80 0.45 17.06 9.70
N SER A 81 -0.10 18.11 9.08
CA SER A 81 0.57 18.80 7.97
C SER A 81 1.85 19.49 8.46
N GLY A 82 1.82 20.11 9.64
CA GLY A 82 3.00 20.71 10.26
C GLY A 82 4.10 19.69 10.52
N ILE A 83 3.76 18.55 11.14
CA ILE A 83 4.72 17.46 11.38
C ILE A 83 5.29 16.94 10.05
N PHE A 84 4.44 16.66 9.06
CA PHE A 84 4.86 16.20 7.74
C PHE A 84 5.81 17.19 7.05
N LEU A 85 5.43 18.47 6.98
CA LEU A 85 6.21 19.51 6.30
C LEU A 85 7.52 19.80 7.03
N LEU A 86 7.52 19.89 8.36
CA LEU A 86 8.74 20.18 9.13
C LEU A 86 9.73 19.01 9.06
N SER A 87 9.26 17.78 9.30
CA SER A 87 10.11 16.58 9.19
C SER A 87 10.61 16.36 7.76
N GLY A 88 9.75 16.55 6.75
CA GLY A 88 10.10 16.44 5.34
C GLY A 88 11.11 17.52 4.91
N ALA A 89 10.89 18.77 5.30
CA ALA A 89 11.82 19.87 5.03
C ALA A 89 13.17 19.63 5.70
N TRP A 90 13.18 19.12 6.93
CA TRP A 90 14.42 18.76 7.61
C TRP A 90 15.19 17.66 6.86
N LEU A 91 14.52 16.60 6.41
CA LEU A 91 15.13 15.55 5.59
C LEU A 91 15.70 16.09 4.26
N VAL A 92 14.96 16.95 3.57
CA VAL A 92 15.37 17.49 2.26
C VAL A 92 16.50 18.49 2.40
N LEU A 93 16.40 19.44 3.32
CA LEU A 93 17.31 20.58 3.43
C LEU A 93 18.55 20.27 4.26
N TRP A 94 18.39 19.61 5.42
CA TRP A 94 19.50 19.32 6.32
C TRP A 94 20.28 18.08 5.90
N TYR A 95 19.57 16.98 5.66
CA TYR A 95 20.17 15.72 5.20
C TYR A 95 20.41 15.67 3.68
N LYS A 96 20.06 16.74 2.95
CA LYS A 96 20.29 16.89 1.50
C LYS A 96 19.67 15.78 0.65
N LEU A 97 18.57 15.20 1.12
CA LEU A 97 17.85 14.11 0.44
C LEU A 97 16.85 14.67 -0.59
N TRP A 98 17.34 15.39 -1.60
CA TRP A 98 16.51 16.14 -2.56
C TRP A 98 15.44 15.32 -3.29
N LEU A 99 15.73 14.04 -3.59
CA LEU A 99 14.76 13.16 -4.25
C LEU A 99 13.52 12.90 -3.36
N LEU A 100 13.62 13.03 -2.03
CA LEU A 100 12.44 12.96 -1.15
C LEU A 100 11.47 14.12 -1.41
N GLY A 101 11.96 15.29 -1.84
CA GLY A 101 11.11 16.40 -2.26
C GLY A 101 10.25 16.02 -3.47
N LEU A 102 10.87 15.43 -4.50
CA LEU A 102 10.16 14.97 -5.70
C LEU A 102 9.17 13.83 -5.39
N LEU A 103 9.60 12.83 -4.59
CA LEU A 103 8.72 11.74 -4.14
C LEU A 103 7.57 12.26 -3.27
N GLY A 104 7.83 13.26 -2.43
CA GLY A 104 6.82 13.93 -1.62
C GLY A 104 5.78 14.66 -2.48
N ILE A 105 6.22 15.41 -3.49
CA ILE A 105 5.32 16.07 -4.46
C ILE A 105 4.47 15.04 -5.21
N ALA A 106 5.10 13.97 -5.72
CA ALA A 106 4.38 12.89 -6.41
C ALA A 106 3.36 12.21 -5.47
N GLY A 107 3.75 11.90 -4.24
CA GLY A 107 2.89 11.32 -3.21
C GLY A 107 1.71 12.23 -2.85
N MET A 108 1.96 13.53 -2.68
CA MET A 108 0.90 14.53 -2.44
C MET A 108 -0.05 14.64 -3.64
N GLY A 109 0.46 14.62 -4.87
CA GLY A 109 -0.37 14.63 -6.08
C GLY A 109 -1.30 13.41 -6.15
N LEU A 110 -0.76 12.21 -5.92
CA LEU A 110 -1.56 10.98 -5.87
C LEU A 110 -2.56 10.97 -4.71
N ALA A 111 -2.19 11.50 -3.54
CA ALA A 111 -3.07 11.62 -2.40
C ALA A 111 -4.21 12.61 -2.65
N ALA A 112 -3.92 13.78 -3.23
CA ALA A 112 -4.93 14.78 -3.60
C ALA A 112 -5.89 14.22 -4.66
N PHE A 113 -5.35 13.51 -5.65
CA PHE A 113 -6.17 12.85 -6.66
C PHE A 113 -7.05 11.76 -6.05
N SER A 114 -6.51 10.91 -5.17
CA SER A 114 -7.29 9.92 -4.42
C SER A 114 -8.42 10.56 -3.59
N LEU A 115 -8.14 11.68 -2.90
CA LEU A 115 -9.15 12.43 -2.15
C LEU A 115 -10.25 12.98 -3.08
N SER A 116 -9.90 13.41 -4.29
CA SER A 116 -10.89 13.86 -5.27
C SER A 116 -11.84 12.72 -5.69
N LEU A 117 -11.32 11.50 -5.81
CA LEU A 117 -12.12 10.30 -6.09
C LEU A 117 -13.01 9.94 -4.90
N GLU A 118 -12.51 10.05 -3.67
CA GLU A 118 -13.28 9.82 -2.44
C GLU A 118 -14.43 10.81 -2.28
N LYS A 119 -14.20 12.10 -2.56
CA LYS A 119 -15.25 13.12 -2.61
C LYS A 119 -16.35 12.75 -3.61
N GLY A 120 -15.97 12.13 -4.72
CA GLY A 120 -16.89 11.60 -5.72
C GLY A 120 -17.50 10.22 -5.41
N LYS A 121 -17.24 9.64 -4.22
CA LYS A 121 -17.63 8.27 -3.82
C LYS A 121 -17.11 7.18 -4.77
N LYS A 122 -15.96 7.42 -5.40
CA LYS A 122 -15.28 6.53 -6.37
C LYS A 122 -14.01 5.88 -5.79
N ASP A 123 -13.73 6.04 -4.50
CA ASP A 123 -12.58 5.44 -3.82
C ASP A 123 -12.62 3.90 -3.82
N ALA A 124 -13.81 3.30 -3.74
CA ALA A 124 -14.01 1.84 -3.85
C ALA A 124 -13.90 1.29 -5.29
N THR A 125 -13.74 2.16 -6.29
CA THR A 125 -13.52 1.73 -7.68
C THR A 125 -12.14 1.10 -7.84
N LEU A 126 -11.95 0.34 -8.92
CA LEU A 126 -10.63 -0.26 -9.20
C LEU A 126 -9.57 0.83 -9.35
N TYR A 127 -9.93 1.90 -10.06
CA TYR A 127 -9.07 3.04 -10.29
C TYR A 127 -8.67 3.74 -8.99
N GLY A 128 -9.63 4.00 -8.09
CA GLY A 128 -9.34 4.58 -6.77
C GLY A 128 -8.38 3.73 -5.93
N GLN A 129 -8.55 2.40 -5.95
CA GLN A 129 -7.67 1.46 -5.26
C GLN A 129 -6.26 1.43 -5.87
N ILE A 130 -6.13 1.47 -7.20
CA ILE A 130 -4.84 1.55 -7.88
C ILE A 130 -4.10 2.84 -7.50
N MET A 131 -4.77 3.99 -7.55
CA MET A 131 -4.15 5.28 -7.19
C MET A 131 -3.66 5.29 -5.73
N ASN A 132 -4.45 4.73 -4.82
CA ASN A 132 -4.04 4.58 -3.42
C ASN A 132 -2.80 3.70 -3.27
N ILE A 133 -2.73 2.58 -3.99
CA ILE A 133 -1.57 1.68 -3.94
C ILE A 133 -0.34 2.35 -4.54
N LEU A 134 -0.46 3.04 -5.68
CA LEU A 134 0.65 3.77 -6.28
C LEU A 134 1.19 4.84 -5.31
N GLY A 135 0.31 5.61 -4.67
CA GLY A 135 0.69 6.64 -3.71
C GLY A 135 1.34 6.10 -2.45
N LEU A 136 0.74 5.08 -1.82
CA LEU A 136 1.28 4.50 -0.58
C LEU A 136 2.55 3.69 -0.81
N SER A 137 2.68 3.02 -1.96
CA SER A 137 3.88 2.25 -2.29
C SER A 137 5.11 3.13 -2.56
N LEU A 138 4.95 4.42 -2.89
CA LEU A 138 6.06 5.39 -2.98
C LEU A 138 6.84 5.56 -1.67
N ILE A 139 6.28 5.10 -0.55
CA ILE A 139 6.99 5.04 0.73
C ILE A 139 8.19 4.08 0.63
N ALA A 140 8.12 3.02 -0.18
CA ALA A 140 9.22 2.07 -0.33
C ALA A 140 10.48 2.71 -0.97
N PRO A 141 10.41 3.38 -2.13
CA PRO A 141 11.57 4.09 -2.67
C PRO A 141 12.01 5.26 -1.77
N ALA A 142 11.10 5.96 -1.09
CA ALA A 142 11.46 7.00 -0.13
C ALA A 142 12.28 6.44 1.04
N ALA A 143 11.83 5.32 1.63
CA ALA A 143 12.51 4.66 2.74
C ALA A 143 13.86 4.06 2.33
N GLN A 144 13.95 3.47 1.13
CA GLN A 144 15.21 2.97 0.60
C GLN A 144 16.21 4.10 0.36
N TYR A 145 15.77 5.21 -0.25
CA TYR A 145 16.64 6.35 -0.52
C TYR A 145 17.12 6.99 0.80
N CYS A 146 16.23 7.12 1.78
CA CYS A 146 16.54 7.65 3.09
C CYS A 146 17.54 6.76 3.86
N ALA A 147 17.37 5.44 3.83
CA ALA A 147 18.24 4.49 4.51
C ALA A 147 19.63 4.34 3.83
N SER A 148 19.70 4.47 2.51
CA SER A 148 20.96 4.28 1.76
C SER A 148 21.70 5.56 1.41
N GLY A 149 21.05 6.73 1.49
CA GLY A 149 21.54 8.01 1.01
C GLY A 149 21.73 8.10 -0.51
N SER A 150 21.42 7.04 -1.26
CA SER A 150 21.64 6.95 -2.71
C SER A 150 20.43 6.32 -3.40
N HIS A 151 20.14 6.77 -4.62
CA HIS A 151 19.11 6.15 -5.44
C HIS A 151 19.80 5.31 -6.52
N SER A 152 19.18 4.19 -6.87
CA SER A 152 19.68 3.31 -7.92
C SER A 152 18.50 2.67 -8.64
N LEU A 153 18.79 1.88 -9.68
CA LEU A 153 17.76 1.10 -10.36
C LEU A 153 17.03 0.14 -9.39
N LYS A 154 17.68 -0.27 -8.30
CA LYS A 154 17.07 -1.06 -7.21
C LYS A 154 15.95 -0.30 -6.50
N THR A 155 16.04 1.03 -6.36
CA THR A 155 15.00 1.88 -5.76
C THR A 155 13.69 1.75 -6.53
N LEU A 156 13.77 1.78 -7.87
CA LEU A 156 12.63 1.54 -8.75
C LEU A 156 12.13 0.09 -8.65
N GLY A 157 13.05 -0.88 -8.62
CA GLY A 157 12.72 -2.30 -8.47
C GLY A 157 11.90 -2.59 -7.20
N VAL A 158 12.30 -2.02 -6.06
CA VAL A 158 11.57 -2.12 -4.79
C VAL A 158 10.16 -1.53 -4.90
N TRP A 159 10.02 -0.37 -5.55
CA TRP A 159 8.72 0.25 -5.76
C TRP A 159 7.79 -0.64 -6.60
N LEU A 160 8.29 -1.17 -7.71
CA LEU A 160 7.53 -2.06 -8.60
C LEU A 160 7.09 -3.35 -7.89
N VAL A 161 7.98 -3.94 -7.09
CA VAL A 161 7.66 -5.14 -6.29
C VAL A 161 6.51 -4.87 -5.31
N CYS A 162 6.54 -3.73 -4.60
CA CYS A 162 5.44 -3.32 -3.74
C CYS A 162 4.13 -3.11 -4.53
N ILE A 163 4.19 -2.39 -5.67
CA ILE A 163 3.02 -2.15 -6.51
C ILE A 163 2.40 -3.47 -6.96
N PHE A 164 3.18 -4.37 -7.54
CA PHE A 164 2.67 -5.63 -8.06
C PHE A 164 2.04 -6.48 -6.97
N PHE A 165 2.65 -6.57 -5.79
CA PHE A 165 2.09 -7.31 -4.67
C PHE A 165 0.73 -6.73 -4.22
N PHE A 166 0.66 -5.42 -3.95
CA PHE A 166 -0.56 -4.82 -3.40
C PHE A 166 -1.69 -4.72 -4.43
N LEU A 167 -1.37 -4.47 -5.70
CA LEU A 167 -2.37 -4.54 -6.77
C LEU A 167 -2.89 -5.96 -6.93
N GLY A 168 -2.04 -6.98 -6.83
CA GLY A 168 -2.43 -8.39 -6.84
C GLY A 168 -3.46 -8.70 -5.75
N SER A 169 -3.20 -8.23 -4.52
CA SER A 169 -4.15 -8.33 -3.41
C SER A 169 -5.51 -7.69 -3.74
N VAL A 170 -5.52 -6.49 -4.36
CA VAL A 170 -6.77 -5.85 -4.79
C VAL A 170 -7.53 -6.68 -5.82
N PHE A 171 -6.86 -7.16 -6.87
CA PHE A 171 -7.51 -7.99 -7.87
C PHE A 171 -8.07 -9.29 -7.27
N HIS A 172 -7.30 -9.94 -6.38
CA HIS A 172 -7.70 -11.16 -5.71
C HIS A 172 -8.92 -10.95 -4.80
N VAL A 173 -8.89 -9.94 -3.93
CA VAL A 173 -10.00 -9.63 -3.03
C VAL A 173 -11.25 -9.25 -3.82
N ARG A 174 -11.12 -8.48 -4.90
CA ARG A 174 -12.28 -8.14 -5.76
C ARG A 174 -12.88 -9.37 -6.42
N PHE A 175 -12.05 -10.30 -6.90
CA PHE A 175 -12.51 -11.58 -7.42
C PHE A 175 -13.32 -12.34 -6.35
N LEU A 176 -12.75 -12.53 -5.16
CA LEU A 176 -13.41 -13.24 -4.05
C LEU A 176 -14.71 -12.57 -3.56
N LEU A 177 -14.81 -11.24 -3.64
CA LEU A 177 -15.98 -10.50 -3.16
C LEU A 177 -17.09 -10.36 -4.20
N ARG A 178 -16.75 -10.18 -5.48
CA ARG A 178 -17.73 -9.87 -6.54
C ARG A 178 -18.27 -11.12 -7.23
N ARG A 179 -17.47 -12.18 -7.33
CA ARG A 179 -17.83 -13.42 -8.03
C ARG A 179 -18.09 -14.56 -7.04
N ARG A 180 -18.73 -14.23 -5.90
CA ARG A 180 -18.99 -15.16 -4.80
C ARG A 180 -19.85 -16.36 -5.20
N LEU A 181 -20.81 -16.15 -6.10
CA LEU A 181 -21.71 -17.21 -6.58
C LEU A 181 -20.99 -18.13 -7.58
N GLU A 182 -20.19 -17.55 -8.48
CA GLU A 182 -19.39 -18.29 -9.47
C GLU A 182 -18.30 -19.16 -8.83
N ALA A 183 -17.87 -18.84 -7.60
CA ALA A 183 -16.93 -19.68 -6.84
C ALA A 183 -17.46 -21.10 -6.54
N GLY A 184 -18.78 -21.29 -6.60
CA GLY A 184 -19.46 -22.58 -6.45
C GLY A 184 -19.72 -23.32 -7.77
N GLY A 185 -19.43 -22.70 -8.92
CA GLY A 185 -19.67 -23.21 -10.27
C GLY A 185 -18.66 -24.25 -10.75
N GLU A 186 -18.76 -24.60 -12.04
CA GLU A 186 -17.83 -25.51 -12.70
C GLU A 186 -16.44 -24.88 -12.89
N PHE A 187 -15.42 -25.68 -13.19
CA PHE A 187 -14.04 -25.20 -13.31
C PHE A 187 -13.90 -24.03 -14.30
N VAL A 188 -14.57 -24.09 -15.45
CA VAL A 188 -14.52 -23.06 -16.50
C VAL A 188 -15.13 -21.73 -16.02
N GLU A 189 -16.24 -21.79 -15.29
CA GLU A 189 -16.89 -20.59 -14.74
C GLU A 189 -15.99 -19.93 -13.69
N ARG A 190 -15.36 -20.73 -12.84
CA ARG A 190 -14.40 -20.26 -11.83
C ARG A 190 -13.15 -19.66 -12.45
N LEU A 191 -12.66 -20.27 -13.53
CA LEU A 191 -11.53 -19.74 -14.30
C LEU A 191 -11.87 -18.41 -14.98
N ALA A 192 -13.03 -18.32 -15.63
CA ALA A 192 -13.51 -17.09 -16.25
C ALA A 192 -13.67 -15.97 -15.20
N ALA A 193 -14.26 -16.28 -14.05
CA ALA A 193 -14.45 -15.38 -12.93
C ALA A 193 -13.13 -14.85 -12.35
N GLY A 194 -12.12 -15.72 -12.23
CA GLY A 194 -10.80 -15.42 -11.68
C GLY A 194 -9.77 -14.90 -12.69
N SER A 195 -10.08 -14.96 -13.99
CA SER A 195 -9.14 -14.73 -15.10
C SER A 195 -8.29 -13.47 -14.96
N VAL A 196 -8.92 -12.32 -14.66
CA VAL A 196 -8.22 -11.04 -14.47
C VAL A 196 -7.24 -11.10 -13.30
N SER A 197 -7.63 -11.74 -12.19
CA SER A 197 -6.74 -11.88 -11.03
C SER A 197 -5.57 -12.80 -11.36
N ILE A 198 -5.80 -13.94 -12.00
CA ILE A 198 -4.74 -14.86 -12.41
C ILE A 198 -3.78 -14.18 -13.38
N ALA A 199 -4.32 -13.58 -14.45
CA ALA A 199 -3.53 -12.91 -15.48
C ALA A 199 -2.63 -11.85 -14.87
N PHE A 200 -3.16 -11.07 -13.91
CA PHE A 200 -2.37 -10.11 -13.18
C PHE A 200 -1.24 -10.77 -12.38
N HIS A 201 -1.51 -11.81 -11.58
CA HIS A 201 -0.47 -12.46 -10.75
C HIS A 201 0.61 -13.14 -11.59
N LEU A 202 0.22 -13.82 -12.68
CA LEU A 202 1.17 -14.43 -13.62
C LEU A 202 2.02 -13.36 -14.32
N SER A 203 1.40 -12.26 -14.74
CA SER A 203 2.12 -11.15 -15.37
C SER A 203 3.05 -10.45 -14.40
N ALA A 204 2.64 -10.26 -13.14
CA ALA A 204 3.47 -9.72 -12.08
C ALA A 204 4.67 -10.63 -11.80
N LEU A 205 4.45 -11.94 -11.65
CA LEU A 205 5.54 -12.91 -11.47
C LEU A 205 6.51 -12.87 -12.65
N LEU A 206 6.01 -12.86 -13.89
CA LEU A 206 6.83 -12.73 -15.09
C LEU A 206 7.62 -11.42 -15.11
N ALA A 207 6.99 -10.29 -14.80
CA ALA A 207 7.66 -9.00 -14.72
C ALA A 207 8.79 -9.02 -13.69
N VAL A 208 8.57 -9.60 -12.51
CA VAL A 208 9.59 -9.73 -11.46
C VAL A 208 10.72 -10.66 -11.90
N MET A 209 10.44 -11.76 -12.60
CA MET A 209 11.47 -12.61 -13.21
C MET A 209 12.32 -11.84 -14.23
N VAL A 210 11.69 -11.03 -15.09
CA VAL A 210 12.37 -10.18 -16.06
C VAL A 210 13.25 -9.14 -15.36
N LEU A 211 12.73 -8.43 -14.36
CA LEU A 211 13.49 -7.46 -13.56
C LEU A 211 14.70 -8.12 -12.87
N SER A 212 14.55 -9.36 -12.40
CA SER A 212 15.63 -10.13 -11.78
C SER A 212 16.72 -10.49 -12.81
N LYS A 213 16.31 -10.94 -14.00
CA LYS A 213 17.24 -11.24 -15.11
C LYS A 213 18.00 -9.99 -15.57
N LEU A 214 17.35 -8.83 -15.56
CA LEU A 214 17.97 -7.53 -15.85
C LEU A 214 18.81 -6.96 -14.70
N LYS A 215 18.95 -7.70 -13.58
CA LYS A 215 19.69 -7.29 -12.37
C LYS A 215 19.17 -5.99 -11.73
N VAL A 216 17.90 -5.65 -11.98
CA VAL A 216 17.20 -4.52 -11.34
C VAL A 216 16.88 -4.85 -9.88
N ILE A 217 16.53 -6.11 -9.62
CA ILE A 217 16.23 -6.68 -8.30
C ILE A 217 17.01 -8.00 -8.11
N PRO A 218 17.15 -8.52 -6.88
CA PRO A 218 17.86 -9.77 -6.62
C PRO A 218 17.29 -10.96 -7.39
N LEU A 219 18.14 -11.92 -7.75
CA LEU A 219 17.77 -13.10 -8.53
C LEU A 219 16.60 -13.88 -7.91
N PHE A 220 16.55 -13.96 -6.57
CA PHE A 220 15.54 -14.70 -5.84
C PHE A 220 14.27 -13.89 -5.53
N ALA A 221 14.16 -12.63 -5.97
CA ALA A 221 12.97 -11.80 -5.74
C ALA A 221 11.64 -12.42 -6.23
N PRO A 222 11.61 -13.21 -7.33
CA PRO A 222 10.40 -13.91 -7.75
C PRO A 222 9.84 -14.87 -6.70
N LEU A 223 10.67 -15.39 -5.78
CA LEU A 223 10.21 -16.30 -4.72
C LEU A 223 9.16 -15.63 -3.81
N ALA A 224 9.24 -14.31 -3.59
CA ALA A 224 8.26 -13.57 -2.81
C ALA A 224 6.86 -13.58 -3.47
N PHE A 225 6.78 -13.77 -4.78
CA PHE A 225 5.54 -13.79 -5.55
C PHE A 225 4.93 -15.19 -5.68
N VAL A 226 5.67 -16.26 -5.38
CA VAL A 226 5.16 -17.63 -5.47
C VAL A 226 3.94 -17.85 -4.56
N PRO A 227 3.97 -17.49 -3.24
CA PRO A 227 2.83 -17.71 -2.36
C PRO A 227 1.56 -16.99 -2.83
N VAL A 228 1.68 -15.75 -3.32
CA VAL A 228 0.51 -14.98 -3.78
C VAL A 228 -0.04 -15.46 -5.11
N THR A 229 0.81 -15.95 -6.01
CA THR A 229 0.37 -16.56 -7.27
C THR A 229 -0.37 -17.87 -7.00
N LEU A 230 0.15 -18.72 -6.11
CA LEU A 230 -0.55 -19.94 -5.68
C LEU A 230 -1.88 -19.62 -4.99
N LYS A 231 -1.91 -18.60 -4.13
CA LYS A 231 -3.15 -18.08 -3.52
C LYS A 231 -4.17 -17.67 -4.58
N ALA A 232 -3.76 -17.01 -5.66
CA ALA A 232 -4.67 -16.57 -6.72
C ALA A 232 -5.30 -17.74 -7.48
N LEU A 233 -4.57 -18.85 -7.65
CA LEU A 233 -5.05 -20.07 -8.31
C LEU A 233 -5.94 -20.93 -7.40
N TRP A 234 -5.75 -20.83 -6.07
CA TRP A 234 -6.43 -21.70 -5.10
C TRP A 234 -7.96 -21.74 -5.23
N PRO A 235 -8.69 -20.62 -5.36
CA PRO A 235 -10.16 -20.64 -5.48
C PRO A 235 -10.67 -21.19 -6.81
N ILE A 236 -9.77 -21.47 -7.77
CA ILE A 236 -10.08 -22.05 -9.09
C ILE A 236 -9.83 -23.54 -9.11
N ILE A 237 -8.87 -24.01 -8.31
CA ILE A 237 -8.63 -25.44 -8.11
C ILE A 237 -9.66 -25.98 -7.11
N ARG A 238 -9.78 -25.38 -5.92
CA ARG A 238 -10.65 -25.86 -4.85
C ARG A 238 -12.05 -25.24 -4.86
N ARG A 239 -13.07 -26.05 -5.16
CA ARG A 239 -14.48 -25.61 -5.19
C ARG A 239 -14.91 -25.21 -3.77
N ASN A 240 -15.29 -23.95 -3.59
CA ASN A 240 -15.84 -23.46 -2.33
C ASN A 240 -17.36 -23.35 -2.47
N ARG A 241 -18.08 -24.26 -1.81
CA ARG A 241 -19.55 -24.27 -1.82
C ARG A 241 -20.15 -23.02 -1.16
N ASN A 242 -19.42 -22.42 -0.21
CA ASN A 242 -19.85 -21.23 0.51
C ASN A 242 -18.86 -20.08 0.26
N PRO A 243 -19.35 -18.84 0.06
CA PRO A 243 -18.50 -17.66 -0.02
C PRO A 243 -17.68 -17.46 1.25
N LEU A 244 -16.41 -17.08 1.11
CA LEU A 244 -15.55 -16.79 2.25
C LEU A 244 -16.02 -15.51 2.98
N PRO A 245 -16.08 -15.53 4.33
CA PRO A 245 -16.40 -14.34 5.10
C PRO A 245 -15.38 -13.22 4.88
N VAL A 246 -15.82 -11.97 4.79
CA VAL A 246 -14.94 -10.79 4.56
C VAL A 246 -13.81 -10.70 5.60
N LYS A 247 -14.13 -10.97 6.87
CA LYS A 247 -13.15 -10.97 7.96
C LYS A 247 -12.06 -12.03 7.76
N LEU A 248 -12.40 -13.19 7.21
CA LEU A 248 -11.44 -14.24 6.92
C LEU A 248 -10.53 -13.86 5.75
N ILE A 249 -11.11 -13.29 4.68
CA ILE A 249 -10.33 -12.75 3.55
C ILE A 249 -9.31 -11.73 4.06
N GLY A 250 -9.73 -10.78 4.89
CA GLY A 250 -8.82 -9.79 5.48
C GLY A 250 -7.66 -10.39 6.28
N ARG A 251 -7.93 -11.39 7.13
CA ARG A 251 -6.88 -12.10 7.89
C ARG A 251 -5.91 -12.85 6.98
N LEU A 252 -6.42 -13.52 5.94
CA LEU A 252 -5.58 -14.23 4.98
C LEU A 252 -4.70 -13.26 4.18
N GLU A 253 -5.23 -12.10 3.78
CA GLU A 253 -4.42 -11.07 3.11
C GLU A 253 -3.30 -10.53 4.00
N LEU A 254 -3.55 -10.35 5.30
CA LEU A 254 -2.51 -9.96 6.25
C LEU A 254 -1.42 -11.03 6.37
N ILE A 255 -1.78 -12.30 6.46
CA ILE A 255 -0.82 -13.42 6.50
C ILE A 255 0.04 -13.43 5.22
N HIS A 256 -0.58 -13.31 4.04
CA HIS A 256 0.18 -13.28 2.79
C HIS A 256 1.06 -12.05 2.67
N THR A 257 0.63 -10.91 3.22
CA THR A 257 1.47 -9.72 3.29
C THR A 257 2.66 -9.93 4.20
N LEU A 258 2.49 -10.59 5.34
CA LEU A 258 3.60 -10.92 6.23
C LEU A 258 4.58 -11.90 5.58
N VAL A 259 4.08 -12.95 4.93
CA VAL A 259 4.92 -13.91 4.19
C VAL A 259 5.71 -13.21 3.08
N PHE A 260 5.03 -12.40 2.27
CA PHE A 260 5.68 -11.60 1.23
C PHE A 260 6.73 -10.65 1.80
N LEU A 261 6.40 -9.94 2.88
CA LEU A 261 7.30 -9.02 3.55
C LEU A 261 8.57 -9.74 4.01
N VAL A 262 8.44 -10.87 4.71
CA VAL A 262 9.59 -11.65 5.21
C VAL A 262 10.46 -12.14 4.07
N ILE A 263 9.87 -12.77 3.04
CA ILE A 263 10.64 -13.27 1.89
C ILE A 263 11.33 -12.12 1.17
N THR A 264 10.63 -10.99 0.94
CA THR A 264 11.20 -9.83 0.26
C THR A 264 12.36 -9.24 1.05
N VAL A 265 12.22 -9.06 2.36
CA VAL A 265 13.30 -8.55 3.21
C VAL A 265 14.51 -9.48 3.17
N VAL A 266 14.31 -10.80 3.33
CA VAL A 266 15.41 -11.77 3.29
C VAL A 266 16.14 -11.74 1.95
N VAL A 267 15.39 -11.79 0.85
CA VAL A 267 15.96 -11.83 -0.51
C VAL A 267 16.68 -10.53 -0.88
N PHE A 268 16.22 -9.39 -0.39
CA PHE A 268 16.88 -8.10 -0.64
C PHE A 268 18.01 -7.79 0.37
N ALA A 269 18.05 -8.49 1.50
CA ALA A 269 19.13 -8.42 2.48
C ALA A 269 20.36 -9.24 2.05
N ASP A 270 20.14 -10.35 1.34
CA ASP A 270 21.20 -11.20 0.80
C ASP A 270 21.92 -10.44 -0.34
N ARG A 271 23.05 -9.82 0.00
CA ARG A 271 23.87 -8.98 -0.86
C ARG A 271 24.91 -9.79 -1.63
#